data_AF-A0A2J8SM23-F1
#
_entry.id   AF-A0A2J8SM23-F1
#
_cell.length_a   1.000
_cell.length_b   1.000
_cell.length_c   1.000
_cell.angle_alpha   90.00
_cell.angle_beta   90.00
_cell.angle_gamma   90.00
#
_symmetry.space_group_name_H-M   'P 1'
#
loop_
_entity.id
_entity.type
_entity.pdbx_description
1 polymer ?
#
loop_
_entity_poly.entity_id
_entity_poly.type
_entity_poly.pdbx_seq_one_letter_code
_entity_poly.pdbx_strand_id
1 'polypeptide(L)'
;MTSIKEQAAISRLLSFLQEWDNAGKVARSHILDKFIETNQGKTAPELEQEFSQGASLFLVRLTTSLRITYMTDSCLEKLLRSIGIFLSAVSSNRYLIEFLEVGGVLTLLEILGLEKIKEEAKKESVKLLQVIANSGRTYKELICESYGVRSIAEFLAKSKSEETQEEVQVLLDSLVHGNPKYQNQVYKGLIALLPCESPKAQQLSLQTL
;
A
#
# COMPACT_ATOMS: atom_id res chain seq x y z
N MET A 1 2.27 29.70 25.22
CA MET A 1 1.16 30.31 24.45
C MET A 1 1.40 29.98 22.98
N THR A 2 0.48 29.26 22.32
CA THR A 2 0.57 28.99 20.88
C THR A 2 0.38 30.29 20.10
N SER A 3 1.12 30.45 19.01
CA SER A 3 1.03 31.62 18.14
C SER A 3 -0.31 31.66 17.41
N ILE A 4 -0.82 32.86 17.08
CA ILE A 4 -2.03 33.05 16.27
C ILE A 4 -1.92 32.27 14.94
N LYS A 5 -0.72 32.21 14.35
CA LYS A 5 -0.46 31.45 13.12
C LYS A 5 -0.60 29.94 13.31
N GLU A 6 -0.15 29.42 14.45
CA GLU A 6 -0.25 27.99 14.79
C GLU A 6 -1.71 27.61 15.04
N GLN A 7 -2.46 28.44 15.77
CA GLN A 7 -3.89 28.22 15.99
C GLN A 7 -4.67 28.18 14.67
N ALA A 8 -4.40 29.10 13.75
CA ALA A 8 -5.02 29.10 12.43
C ALA A 8 -4.64 27.89 11.55
N ALA A 9 -3.43 27.34 11.73
CA ALA A 9 -3.00 26.13 11.03
C ALA A 9 -3.71 24.88 11.58
N ILE A 10 -3.81 24.77 12.91
CA ILE A 10 -4.56 23.70 13.58
C ILE A 10 -6.04 23.75 13.20
N SER A 11 -6.67 24.94 13.18
CA SER A 11 -8.07 25.06 12.76
C SER A 11 -8.29 24.59 11.32
N ARG A 12 -7.37 24.89 10.39
CA ARG A 12 -7.44 24.41 9.00
C ARG A 12 -7.33 22.89 8.92
N LEU A 13 -6.40 22.29 9.66
CA LEU A 13 -6.29 20.85 9.78
C LEU A 13 -7.61 20.22 10.25
N LEU A 14 -8.17 20.72 11.35
CA LEU A 14 -9.41 20.17 11.92
C LEU A 14 -10.58 20.28 10.95
N SER A 15 -10.72 21.41 10.25
CA SER A 15 -11.74 21.57 9.21
C SER A 15 -11.56 20.58 8.06
N PHE A 16 -10.31 20.36 7.60
CA PHE A 16 -10.02 19.36 6.57
C PHE A 16 -10.37 17.93 7.03
N LEU A 17 -10.01 17.56 8.25
CA LEU A 17 -10.34 16.24 8.81
C LEU A 17 -11.87 16.07 8.94
N GLN A 18 -12.58 17.10 9.37
CA GLN A 18 -14.04 17.10 9.45
C GLN A 18 -14.70 17.02 8.06
N GLU A 19 -14.11 17.63 7.04
CA GLU A 19 -14.54 17.50 5.65
C GLU A 19 -14.45 16.04 5.20
N TRP A 20 -13.31 15.38 5.44
CA TRP A 20 -13.14 13.94 5.15
C TRP A 20 -14.16 13.06 5.88
N ASP A 21 -14.35 13.31 7.18
CA ASP A 21 -15.22 12.49 8.03
C ASP A 21 -16.69 12.57 7.55
N ASN A 22 -17.14 13.75 7.11
CA ASN A 22 -18.50 13.99 6.61
C ASN A 22 -18.67 13.72 5.11
N ALA A 23 -17.58 13.54 4.36
CA ALA A 23 -17.62 13.40 2.91
C ALA A 23 -18.26 12.07 2.47
N GLY A 24 -19.18 12.17 1.51
CA GLY A 24 -19.65 11.02 0.74
C GLY A 24 -18.61 10.53 -0.27
N LYS A 25 -18.91 9.43 -0.95
CA LYS A 25 -17.99 8.74 -1.89
C LYS A 25 -17.35 9.67 -2.93
N VAL A 26 -18.14 10.53 -3.58
CA VAL A 26 -17.65 11.46 -4.61
C VAL A 26 -16.72 12.52 -4.01
N ALA A 27 -17.13 13.13 -2.90
CA ALA A 27 -16.32 14.13 -2.21
C ALA A 27 -15.00 13.54 -1.70
N ARG A 28 -15.00 12.32 -1.13
CA ARG A 28 -13.77 11.63 -0.75
C ARG A 28 -12.84 11.39 -1.94
N SER A 29 -13.38 11.01 -3.10
CA SER A 29 -12.59 10.86 -4.33
C SER A 29 -11.86 12.15 -4.70
N HIS A 30 -12.53 13.29 -4.65
CA HIS A 30 -11.92 14.60 -4.93
C HIS A 30 -10.90 15.02 -3.87
N ILE A 31 -11.16 14.74 -2.59
CA ILE A 31 -10.19 14.99 -1.52
C ILE A 31 -8.92 14.18 -1.76
N LEU A 32 -9.05 12.90 -2.16
CA LEU A 32 -7.91 12.03 -2.48
C LEU A 32 -7.14 12.54 -3.71
N ASP A 33 -7.82 12.94 -4.78
CA ASP A 33 -7.16 13.52 -5.96
C ASP A 33 -6.30 14.73 -5.59
N LYS A 34 -6.90 15.69 -4.90
CA LYS A 34 -6.21 16.90 -4.46
C LYS A 34 -5.05 16.58 -3.53
N PHE A 35 -5.24 15.63 -2.61
CA PHE A 35 -4.20 15.19 -1.69
C PHE A 35 -3.01 14.59 -2.46
N ILE A 36 -3.27 13.71 -3.41
CA ILE A 36 -2.24 13.07 -4.24
C ILE A 36 -1.47 14.12 -5.04
N GLU A 37 -2.17 14.99 -5.75
CA GLU A 37 -1.56 16.05 -6.56
C GLU A 37 -0.66 16.98 -5.74
N THR A 38 -1.06 17.29 -4.50
CA THR A 38 -0.35 18.28 -3.66
C THR A 38 0.80 17.67 -2.88
N ASN A 39 0.78 16.37 -2.58
CA ASN A 39 1.69 15.76 -1.61
C ASN A 39 2.59 14.66 -2.18
N GLN A 40 2.44 14.29 -3.46
CA GLN A 40 3.33 13.34 -4.11
C GLN A 40 4.80 13.81 -4.01
N GLY A 41 5.67 12.93 -3.53
CA GLY A 41 7.11 13.20 -3.41
C GLY A 41 7.54 14.01 -2.18
N LYS A 42 6.61 14.42 -1.31
CA LYS A 42 6.96 15.06 -0.03
C LYS A 42 7.62 14.06 0.93
N THR A 43 8.53 14.58 1.74
CA THR A 43 9.14 13.89 2.88
C THR A 43 8.22 13.89 4.10
N ALA A 44 8.48 13.02 5.09
CA ALA A 44 7.65 12.97 6.29
C ALA A 44 7.60 14.31 7.07
N PRO A 45 8.72 15.06 7.22
CA PRO A 45 8.68 16.39 7.84
C PRO A 45 7.83 17.41 7.05
N GLU A 46 7.84 17.36 5.72
CA GLU A 46 7.02 18.25 4.89
C GLU A 46 5.53 17.90 5.00
N LEU A 47 5.19 16.62 5.09
CA LEU A 47 3.83 16.17 5.41
C LEU A 47 3.41 16.66 6.80
N GLU A 48 4.26 16.50 7.82
CA GLU A 48 3.92 17.02 9.15
C GLU A 48 3.79 18.54 9.15
N GLN A 49 4.59 19.27 8.38
CA GLN A 49 4.43 20.71 8.24
C GLN A 49 3.09 21.09 7.57
N GLU A 50 2.71 20.39 6.50
CA GLU A 50 1.43 20.58 5.80
C GLU A 50 0.25 20.38 6.77
N PHE A 51 0.33 19.33 7.60
CA PHE A 51 -0.73 18.91 8.50
C PHE A 51 -0.56 19.44 9.93
N SER A 52 0.21 20.52 10.15
CA SER A 52 0.39 21.12 11.49
C SER A 52 0.78 20.11 12.58
N GLN A 53 1.68 19.18 12.25
CA GLN A 53 2.16 18.06 13.07
C GLN A 53 1.08 16.99 13.36
N GLY A 54 0.03 16.95 12.53
CA GLY A 54 -1.10 16.03 12.64
C GLY A 54 -1.26 15.12 11.43
N ALA A 55 -0.21 14.85 10.66
CA ALA A 55 -0.32 14.07 9.41
C ALA A 55 -0.81 12.63 9.68
N SER A 56 -0.38 12.00 10.78
CA SER A 56 -0.88 10.71 11.26
C SER A 56 -2.41 10.68 11.48
N LEU A 57 -3.03 11.82 11.80
CA LEU A 57 -4.49 11.89 11.96
C LEU A 57 -5.23 11.71 10.64
N PHE A 58 -4.61 12.09 9.53
CA PHE A 58 -5.18 11.81 8.22
C PHE A 58 -4.86 10.38 7.78
N LEU A 59 -3.64 9.89 8.03
CA LEU A 59 -3.28 8.49 7.75
C LEU A 59 -4.25 7.51 8.43
N VAL A 60 -4.54 7.67 9.72
CA VAL A 60 -5.47 6.78 10.43
C VAL A 60 -6.89 6.78 9.83
N ARG A 61 -7.32 7.91 9.26
CA ARG A 61 -8.61 8.00 8.55
C ARG A 61 -8.59 7.29 7.21
N LEU A 62 -7.48 7.40 6.48
CA LEU A 62 -7.27 6.66 5.23
C LEU A 62 -7.24 5.15 5.47
N THR A 63 -6.49 4.69 6.48
CA THR A 63 -6.40 3.26 6.81
C THR A 63 -7.71 2.70 7.37
N THR A 64 -8.42 3.47 8.17
CA THR A 64 -9.77 3.12 8.64
C THR A 64 -10.73 3.02 7.46
N SER A 65 -10.72 3.99 6.55
CA SER A 65 -11.54 3.95 5.33
C SER A 65 -11.19 2.72 4.49
N LEU A 66 -9.90 2.41 4.32
CA LEU A 66 -9.45 1.26 3.56
C LEU A 66 -10.06 -0.02 4.13
N ARG A 67 -9.96 -0.22 5.45
CA ARG A 67 -10.48 -1.41 6.12
C ARG A 67 -11.98 -1.58 5.97
N ILE A 68 -12.74 -0.48 5.91
CA ILE A 68 -14.20 -0.51 5.79
C ILE A 68 -14.65 -0.69 4.33
N THR A 69 -13.92 -0.12 3.37
CA THR A 69 -14.43 0.02 1.99
C THR A 69 -13.69 -0.80 0.93
N TYR A 70 -12.57 -1.47 1.24
CA TYR A 70 -11.75 -2.18 0.23
C TYR A 70 -12.49 -3.25 -0.57
N MET A 71 -13.61 -3.79 -0.08
CA MET A 71 -14.42 -4.78 -0.81
C MET A 71 -15.43 -4.18 -1.80
N THR A 72 -15.71 -2.87 -1.70
CA THR A 72 -16.86 -2.24 -2.40
C THR A 72 -16.55 -0.87 -3.01
N ASP A 73 -15.42 -0.25 -2.69
CA ASP A 73 -15.10 1.11 -3.13
C ASP A 73 -14.59 1.17 -4.57
N SER A 74 -15.10 2.14 -5.33
CA SER A 74 -14.59 2.44 -6.67
C SER A 74 -13.41 3.41 -6.67
N CYS A 75 -13.07 4.00 -5.52
CA CYS A 75 -11.95 4.93 -5.34
C CYS A 75 -10.75 4.28 -4.63
N LEU A 76 -10.76 2.94 -4.52
CA LEU A 76 -9.74 2.18 -3.79
C LEU A 76 -8.32 2.49 -4.28
N GLU A 77 -8.11 2.63 -5.59
CA GLU A 77 -6.81 3.00 -6.17
C GLU A 77 -6.29 4.32 -5.58
N LYS A 78 -7.12 5.37 -5.55
CA LYS A 78 -6.75 6.69 -5.00
C LYS A 78 -6.45 6.62 -3.51
N LEU A 79 -7.20 5.79 -2.79
CA LEU A 79 -7.00 5.58 -1.35
C LEU A 79 -5.65 4.90 -1.09
N LEU A 80 -5.32 3.85 -1.85
CA LEU A 80 -4.03 3.16 -1.77
C LEU A 80 -2.87 4.08 -2.15
N ARG A 81 -3.00 4.87 -3.23
CA ARG A 81 -2.01 5.88 -3.63
C ARG A 81 -1.78 6.92 -2.54
N SER A 82 -2.85 7.40 -1.90
CA SER A 82 -2.76 8.36 -0.79
C SER A 82 -2.02 7.77 0.41
N ILE A 83 -2.30 6.51 0.77
CA ILE A 83 -1.52 5.78 1.79
C ILE A 83 -0.06 5.64 1.36
N GLY A 84 0.19 5.36 0.08
CA GLY A 84 1.53 5.24 -0.49
C GLY A 84 2.40 6.49 -0.32
N ILE A 85 1.80 7.69 -0.38
CA ILE A 85 2.52 8.94 -0.11
C ILE A 85 3.09 8.95 1.31
N PHE A 86 2.33 8.49 2.31
CA PHE A 86 2.83 8.39 3.67
C PHE A 86 3.92 7.35 3.81
N LEU A 87 3.71 6.14 3.26
CA LEU A 87 4.63 5.02 3.46
C LEU A 87 5.96 5.20 2.72
N SER A 88 5.93 5.82 1.54
CA SER A 88 7.12 6.03 0.70
C SER A 88 7.90 7.31 1.03
N ALA A 89 7.37 8.18 1.90
CA ALA A 89 8.05 9.41 2.29
C ALA A 89 9.39 9.13 2.97
N VAL A 90 10.40 9.97 2.72
CA VAL A 90 11.67 9.88 3.47
C VAL A 90 11.39 10.11 4.96
N SER A 91 11.97 9.26 5.81
CA SER A 91 11.73 9.24 7.27
C SER A 91 10.30 8.87 7.69
N SER A 92 9.62 8.01 6.92
CA SER A 92 8.23 7.55 7.17
C SER A 92 8.06 6.45 8.22
N ASN A 93 9.09 6.07 8.98
CA ASN A 93 9.04 4.91 9.90
C ASN A 93 7.82 4.90 10.83
N ARG A 94 7.41 6.07 11.32
CA ARG A 94 6.21 6.21 12.15
C ARG A 94 4.94 5.82 11.39
N TYR A 95 4.74 6.35 10.18
CA TYR A 95 3.58 6.04 9.34
C TYR A 95 3.54 4.56 8.94
N LEU A 96 4.71 3.99 8.67
CA LEU A 96 4.83 2.57 8.37
C LEU A 96 4.37 1.73 9.57
N ILE A 97 4.86 2.01 10.78
CA ILE A 97 4.44 1.30 11.99
C ILE A 97 2.93 1.43 12.21
N GLU A 98 2.39 2.65 12.15
CA GLU A 98 0.95 2.93 12.32
C GLU A 98 0.10 2.12 11.31
N PHE A 99 0.55 1.99 10.07
CA PHE A 99 -0.13 1.19 9.04
C PHE A 99 -0.07 -0.32 9.31
N LEU A 100 1.07 -0.82 9.80
CA LEU A 100 1.25 -2.24 10.11
C LEU A 100 0.47 -2.66 11.34
N GLU A 101 0.41 -1.83 12.38
CA GLU A 101 -0.31 -2.10 13.63
C GLU A 101 -1.81 -2.29 13.42
N VAL A 102 -2.39 -1.61 12.42
CA VAL A 102 -3.81 -1.77 12.06
C VAL A 102 -4.06 -2.93 11.07
N GLY A 103 -3.06 -3.78 10.84
CA GLY A 103 -3.17 -4.95 9.97
C GLY A 103 -3.09 -4.62 8.47
N GLY A 104 -2.43 -3.52 8.10
CA GLY A 104 -2.36 -3.05 6.71
C GLY A 104 -1.86 -4.09 5.72
N VAL A 105 -0.84 -4.89 6.07
CA VAL A 105 -0.32 -5.97 5.21
C VAL A 105 -1.42 -7.00 4.86
N LEU A 106 -2.20 -7.43 5.85
CA LEU A 106 -3.27 -8.40 5.62
C LEU A 106 -4.32 -7.84 4.67
N THR A 107 -4.72 -6.58 4.84
CA THR A 107 -5.68 -5.93 3.93
C THR A 107 -5.12 -5.80 2.51
N LEU A 108 -3.85 -5.44 2.33
CA LEU A 108 -3.23 -5.37 1.00
C LEU A 108 -3.21 -6.75 0.31
N LEU A 109 -2.87 -7.80 1.05
CA LEU A 109 -2.85 -9.17 0.53
C LEU A 109 -4.26 -9.68 0.17
N GLU A 110 -5.27 -9.35 0.99
CA GLU A 110 -6.68 -9.68 0.71
C GLU A 110 -7.16 -9.02 -0.58
N ILE A 111 -6.80 -7.75 -0.82
CA ILE A 111 -7.18 -7.01 -2.05
C ILE A 111 -6.75 -7.76 -3.32
N LEU A 112 -5.56 -8.38 -3.31
CA LEU A 112 -5.05 -9.13 -4.48
C LEU A 112 -5.99 -10.28 -4.87
N GLY A 113 -6.59 -10.94 -3.87
CA GLY A 113 -7.49 -12.09 -4.05
C GLY A 113 -8.93 -11.73 -4.43
N LEU A 114 -9.35 -10.46 -4.35
CA LEU A 114 -10.74 -10.07 -4.61
C LEU A 114 -11.05 -9.99 -6.10
N GLU A 115 -12.00 -10.79 -6.60
CA GLU A 115 -12.33 -10.85 -8.04
C GLU A 115 -12.92 -9.55 -8.60
N LYS A 116 -13.70 -8.82 -7.79
CA LYS A 116 -14.46 -7.64 -8.23
C LYS A 116 -13.65 -6.34 -8.19
N ILE A 117 -12.44 -6.38 -7.66
CA ILE A 117 -11.57 -5.21 -7.56
C ILE A 117 -10.80 -5.03 -8.86
N LYS A 118 -10.78 -3.78 -9.33
CA LYS A 118 -10.06 -3.37 -10.53
C LYS A 118 -8.57 -3.64 -10.43
N GLU A 119 -7.95 -3.97 -11.56
CA GLU A 119 -6.56 -4.38 -11.62
C GLU A 119 -5.60 -3.26 -11.21
N GLU A 120 -5.95 -2.00 -11.49
CA GLU A 120 -5.19 -0.82 -11.09
C GLU A 120 -5.07 -0.70 -9.57
N ALA A 121 -6.17 -0.94 -8.84
CA ALA A 121 -6.15 -0.94 -7.38
C ALA A 121 -5.30 -2.08 -6.82
N LYS A 122 -5.35 -3.27 -7.45
CA LYS A 122 -4.50 -4.40 -7.03
C LYS A 122 -3.02 -4.11 -7.27
N LYS A 123 -2.67 -3.49 -8.40
CA LYS A 123 -1.32 -3.04 -8.71
C LYS A 123 -0.81 -2.05 -7.66
N GLU A 124 -1.64 -1.09 -7.24
CA GLU A 124 -1.27 -0.17 -6.15
C GLU A 124 -1.08 -0.90 -4.81
N SER A 125 -1.87 -1.94 -4.50
CA SER A 125 -1.60 -2.79 -3.33
C SER A 125 -0.25 -3.50 -3.42
N VAL A 126 0.15 -3.99 -4.60
CA VAL A 126 1.47 -4.60 -4.83
C VAL A 126 2.58 -3.58 -4.57
N LYS A 127 2.45 -2.35 -5.08
CA LYS A 127 3.44 -1.29 -4.83
C LYS A 127 3.57 -0.95 -3.35
N LEU A 128 2.48 -0.90 -2.60
CA LEU A 128 2.55 -0.70 -1.15
C LEU A 128 3.26 -1.86 -0.44
N LEU A 129 3.01 -3.09 -0.86
CA LEU A 129 3.75 -4.26 -0.34
C LEU A 129 5.25 -4.18 -0.68
N GLN A 130 5.62 -3.69 -1.86
CA GLN A 130 7.03 -3.44 -2.21
C GLN A 130 7.65 -2.38 -1.31
N VAL A 131 6.97 -1.26 -1.03
CA VAL A 131 7.45 -0.22 -0.10
C VAL A 131 7.71 -0.82 1.29
N ILE A 132 6.77 -1.63 1.77
CA ILE A 132 6.91 -2.33 3.06
C ILE A 132 8.09 -3.30 3.03
N ALA A 133 8.19 -4.16 2.02
CA ALA A 133 9.29 -5.11 1.87
C ALA A 133 10.67 -4.42 1.81
N ASN A 134 10.74 -3.29 1.11
CA ASN A 134 11.98 -2.52 0.93
C ASN A 134 12.38 -1.74 2.19
N SER A 135 11.49 -1.61 3.18
CA SER A 135 11.80 -0.96 4.46
C SER A 135 12.68 -1.83 5.37
N GLY A 136 12.92 -3.10 5.01
CA GLY A 136 13.90 -3.96 5.68
C GLY A 136 13.46 -5.41 5.87
N ARG A 137 14.39 -6.25 6.30
CA ARG A 137 14.20 -7.71 6.45
C ARG A 137 12.97 -8.06 7.29
N THR A 138 12.78 -7.44 8.46
CA THR A 138 11.65 -7.75 9.36
C THR A 138 10.30 -7.54 8.68
N TYR A 139 10.18 -6.56 7.79
CA TYR A 139 8.95 -6.32 7.04
C TYR A 139 8.74 -7.33 5.91
N LYS A 140 9.82 -7.80 5.26
CA LYS A 140 9.76 -8.94 4.33
C LYS A 140 9.25 -10.20 5.04
N GLU A 141 9.81 -10.48 6.22
CA GLU A 141 9.40 -11.60 7.06
C GLU A 141 7.91 -11.50 7.44
N LEU A 142 7.44 -10.32 7.84
CA LEU A 142 6.04 -10.07 8.16
C LEU A 142 5.10 -10.36 6.98
N ILE A 143 5.48 -9.96 5.75
CA ILE A 143 4.69 -10.27 4.55
C ILE A 143 4.64 -11.80 4.34
N CYS A 144 5.75 -12.49 4.48
CA CYS A 144 5.80 -13.96 4.33
C CYS A 144 4.98 -14.70 5.40
N GLU A 145 5.07 -14.26 6.66
CA GLU A 145 4.30 -14.78 7.81
C GLU A 145 2.79 -14.59 7.61
N SER A 146 2.39 -13.51 6.94
CA SER A 146 1.00 -13.18 6.61
C SER A 146 0.44 -13.96 5.41
N TYR A 147 1.01 -15.13 5.10
CA TYR A 147 0.71 -15.92 3.90
C TYR A 147 0.96 -15.18 2.57
N GLY A 148 1.78 -14.13 2.58
CA GLY A 148 1.97 -13.24 1.44
C GLY A 148 2.48 -13.95 0.19
N VAL A 149 3.43 -14.88 0.33
CA VAL A 149 3.98 -15.63 -0.82
C VAL A 149 2.87 -16.31 -1.63
N ARG A 150 1.91 -16.94 -0.94
CA ARG A 150 0.80 -17.62 -1.60
C ARG A 150 -0.10 -16.62 -2.32
N SER A 151 -0.56 -15.59 -1.62
CA SER A 151 -1.48 -14.60 -2.18
C SER A 151 -0.87 -13.84 -3.37
N ILE A 152 0.41 -13.48 -3.28
CA ILE A 152 1.15 -12.77 -4.32
C ILE A 152 1.38 -13.68 -5.54
N ALA A 153 1.80 -14.94 -5.34
CA ALA A 153 1.98 -15.90 -6.42
C ALA A 153 0.64 -16.22 -7.12
N GLU A 154 -0.43 -16.47 -6.37
CA GLU A 154 -1.76 -16.69 -6.93
C GLU A 154 -2.24 -15.48 -7.77
N PHE A 155 -1.93 -14.26 -7.33
CA PHE A 155 -2.24 -13.06 -8.09
C PHE A 155 -1.41 -12.95 -9.38
N LEU A 156 -0.12 -13.28 -9.34
CA LEU A 156 0.75 -13.33 -10.52
C LEU A 156 0.17 -14.27 -11.60
N ALA A 157 -0.28 -15.46 -11.19
CA ALA A 157 -0.85 -16.45 -12.11
C ALA A 157 -2.18 -16.00 -12.76
N LYS A 158 -2.99 -15.21 -12.04
CA LYS A 158 -4.35 -14.84 -12.46
C LYS A 158 -4.44 -13.47 -13.13
N SER A 159 -3.49 -12.58 -12.87
CA SER A 159 -3.45 -11.24 -13.47
C SER A 159 -3.34 -11.34 -14.99
N LYS A 160 -4.07 -10.45 -15.68
CA LYS A 160 -4.09 -10.38 -17.15
C LYS A 160 -3.23 -9.25 -17.70
N SER A 161 -2.86 -8.30 -16.84
CA SER A 161 -1.98 -7.18 -17.18
C SER A 161 -0.52 -7.58 -17.01
N GLU A 162 0.24 -7.62 -18.10
CA GLU A 162 1.68 -7.91 -18.04
C GLU A 162 2.45 -6.91 -17.18
N GLU A 163 2.07 -5.62 -17.22
CA GLU A 163 2.66 -4.58 -16.39
C GLU A 163 2.43 -4.86 -14.89
N THR A 164 1.23 -5.33 -14.53
CA THR A 164 0.93 -5.74 -13.15
C THR A 164 1.71 -6.99 -12.76
N GLN A 165 1.87 -7.95 -13.67
CA GLN A 165 2.66 -9.15 -13.42
C GLN A 165 4.15 -8.83 -13.19
N GLU A 166 4.71 -7.85 -13.89
CA GLU A 166 6.08 -7.37 -13.68
C GLU A 166 6.26 -6.75 -12.29
N GLU A 167 5.33 -5.90 -11.85
CA GLU A 167 5.34 -5.36 -10.49
C GLU A 167 5.26 -6.46 -9.41
N VAL A 168 4.47 -7.50 -9.67
CA VAL A 168 4.36 -8.65 -8.77
C VAL A 168 5.66 -9.45 -8.73
N GLN A 169 6.33 -9.62 -9.87
CA GLN A 169 7.63 -10.29 -9.94
C GLN A 169 8.69 -9.52 -9.15
N VAL A 170 8.75 -8.19 -9.28
CA VAL A 170 9.65 -7.34 -8.49
C VAL A 170 9.43 -7.53 -6.99
N LEU A 171 8.17 -7.66 -6.55
CA LEU A 171 7.86 -7.94 -5.15
C LEU A 171 8.35 -9.32 -4.72
N LEU A 172 8.09 -10.37 -5.50
CA LEU A 172 8.54 -11.73 -5.19
C LEU A 172 10.08 -11.81 -5.15
N ASP A 173 10.76 -11.18 -6.09
CA ASP A 173 12.22 -11.07 -6.12
C ASP A 173 12.76 -10.38 -4.85
N SER A 174 12.17 -9.25 -4.46
CA SER A 174 12.54 -8.57 -3.21
C SER A 174 12.32 -9.46 -2.00
N LEU A 175 11.27 -10.29 -1.97
CA LEU A 175 11.03 -11.22 -0.86
C LEU A 175 12.03 -12.37 -0.79
N VAL A 176 12.68 -12.75 -1.90
CA VAL A 176 13.81 -13.71 -1.91
C VAL A 176 15.07 -13.04 -1.35
N HIS A 177 15.41 -11.86 -1.87
CA HIS A 177 16.68 -11.21 -1.62
C HIS A 177 16.78 -10.60 -0.20
N GLY A 178 17.80 -11.02 0.56
CA GLY A 178 18.05 -10.52 1.92
C GLY A 178 17.10 -11.08 2.99
N ASN A 179 16.34 -12.13 2.67
CA ASN A 179 15.34 -12.77 3.54
C ASN A 179 15.55 -14.30 3.66
N PRO A 180 16.68 -14.75 4.26
CA PRO A 180 17.05 -16.17 4.28
C PRO A 180 16.04 -17.07 5.01
N LYS A 181 15.28 -16.53 5.98
CA LYS A 181 14.27 -17.27 6.74
C LYS A 181 13.13 -17.80 5.85
N TYR A 182 12.71 -17.00 4.87
CA TYR A 182 11.58 -17.33 3.99
C TYR A 182 11.96 -17.58 2.54
N GLN A 183 13.24 -17.47 2.18
CA GLN A 183 13.74 -17.71 0.82
C GLN A 183 13.20 -19.02 0.21
N ASN A 184 13.27 -20.13 0.95
CA ASN A 184 12.73 -21.43 0.49
C ASN A 184 11.21 -21.43 0.31
N GLN A 185 10.46 -20.66 1.10
CA GLN A 185 9.02 -20.51 0.92
C GLN A 185 8.73 -19.77 -0.38
N VAL A 186 9.47 -18.69 -0.66
CA VAL A 186 9.31 -17.90 -1.90
C VAL A 186 9.64 -18.74 -3.13
N TYR A 187 10.76 -19.49 -3.11
CA TYR A 187 11.10 -20.40 -4.20
C TYR A 187 10.04 -21.48 -4.44
N LYS A 188 9.47 -22.06 -3.37
CA LYS A 188 8.35 -23.00 -3.51
C LYS A 188 7.13 -22.35 -4.15
N GLY A 189 6.85 -21.08 -3.81
CA GLY A 189 5.80 -20.29 -4.43
C GLY A 189 6.04 -20.09 -5.93
N LEU A 190 7.26 -19.71 -6.32
CA LEU A 190 7.66 -19.53 -7.72
C LEU A 190 7.59 -20.84 -8.52
N ILE A 191 8.08 -21.95 -7.96
CA ILE A 191 8.00 -23.28 -8.59
C ILE A 191 6.54 -23.70 -8.80
N ALA A 192 5.64 -23.38 -7.86
CA ALA A 192 4.22 -23.67 -7.98
C ALA A 192 3.52 -22.88 -9.11
N LEU A 193 4.17 -21.85 -9.67
CA LEU A 193 3.67 -21.09 -10.82
C LEU A 193 4.05 -21.70 -12.17
N LEU A 194 5.05 -22.60 -12.22
CA LEU A 194 5.47 -23.26 -13.46
C LEU A 194 4.31 -23.99 -14.20
N PRO A 195 3.36 -24.66 -13.53
CA PRO A 195 2.23 -25.29 -14.22
C PRO A 195 1.05 -24.34 -14.50
N CYS A 196 1.14 -23.03 -14.23
CA CYS A 196 -0.01 -22.13 -14.42
C CYS A 196 -0.31 -21.85 -15.91
N GLU A 197 -1.50 -21.34 -16.21
CA GLU A 197 -1.93 -21.09 -17.59
C GLU A 197 -1.36 -19.81 -18.21
N SER A 198 -0.69 -18.96 -17.43
CA SER A 198 -0.14 -17.68 -17.90
C SER A 198 1.33 -17.83 -18.30
N PRO A 199 1.68 -17.77 -19.61
CA PRO A 199 3.06 -17.92 -20.07
C PRO A 199 3.99 -16.82 -19.51
N LYS A 200 3.47 -15.59 -19.38
CA LYS A 200 4.21 -14.48 -18.80
C LYS A 200 4.52 -14.72 -17.32
N ALA A 201 3.56 -15.22 -16.54
CA ALA A 201 3.81 -15.57 -15.14
C ALA A 201 4.85 -16.69 -14.99
N GLN A 202 4.81 -17.71 -15.86
CA GLN A 202 5.82 -18.76 -15.90
C GLN A 202 7.21 -18.19 -16.20
N GLN A 203 7.32 -17.35 -17.23
CA GLN A 203 8.58 -16.69 -17.60
C GLN A 203 9.15 -15.85 -16.45
N LEU A 204 8.32 -14.99 -15.85
CA LEU A 204 8.72 -14.12 -14.72
C LEU A 204 9.14 -14.93 -13.50
N SER A 205 8.48 -16.07 -13.25
CA SER A 205 8.84 -16.96 -12.15
C SER A 205 10.22 -17.58 -12.36
N LEU A 206 10.53 -18.01 -13.59
CA LEU A 206 11.83 -18.55 -13.98
C LEU A 206 12.96 -17.52 -13.92
N GLN A 207 12.67 -16.22 -14.15
CA GLN A 207 13.67 -15.15 -14.03
C GLN A 207 14.10 -14.89 -12.58
N THR A 208 13.26 -15.27 -11.61
CA THR A 208 13.51 -15.04 -10.18
C THR A 208 14.17 -16.24 -9.49
N LEU A 209 14.06 -17.43 -10.10
CA LEU A 209 14.64 -18.69 -9.62
C LEU A 209 16.14 -18.76 -9.96
#